data_AF-A0A6M1UA59-F1
#
_entry.id   AF-A0A6M1UA59-F1
#
_cell.length_a   1.000
_cell.length_b   1.000
_cell.length_c   1.000
_cell.angle_alpha   90.00
_cell.angle_beta   90.00
_cell.angle_gamma   90.00
#
_symmetry.space_group_name_H-M   'P 1'
#
loop_
_entity.id
_entity.type
_entity.pdbx_description
1 polymer ?
#
loop_
_entity_poly.entity_id
_entity_poly.type
_entity_poly.pdbx_seq_one_letter_code
_entity_poly.pdbx_strand_id
1 'polypeptide(L)' 'MKWAAIMGVTALFVFMTMYEWPKMKGQMRREKTAFAALTILAWALSILLICYPDMPGPTQWINAIFKPLVTFLEK' A
#
# COMPACT_ATOMS: atom_id res chain seq x y z
N MET A 1 -1.12 -6.78 -20.31
CA MET A 1 -0.28 -5.86 -19.52
C MET A 1 -0.72 -5.79 -18.05
N LYS A 2 -1.86 -5.15 -17.70
CA LYS A 2 -2.31 -5.01 -16.29
C LYS A 2 -2.50 -6.33 -15.53
N TRP A 3 -3.10 -7.35 -16.16
CA TRP A 3 -3.27 -8.67 -15.56
C TRP A 3 -1.95 -9.39 -15.24
N ALA A 4 -0.93 -9.22 -16.09
CA ALA A 4 0.41 -9.76 -15.82
C ALA A 4 1.05 -9.05 -14.62
N ALA A 5 0.87 -7.74 -14.50
CA ALA A 5 1.34 -6.98 -13.33
C ALA A 5 0.62 -7.41 -12.04
N ILE A 6 -0.71 -7.61 -12.08
CA ILE A 6 -1.48 -8.08 -10.91
C ILE A 6 -1.03 -9.48 -10.49
N MET A 7 -0.83 -10.40 -11.45
CA MET A 7 -0.31 -11.75 -11.14
C MET A 7 1.11 -11.69 -10.58
N GLY A 8 1.99 -10.85 -11.13
CA GLY A 8 3.36 -10.69 -10.65
C GLY A 8 3.42 -10.14 -9.21
N VAL A 9 2.64 -9.10 -8.93
CA VAL A 9 2.54 -8.53 -7.57
C VAL A 9 1.96 -9.56 -6.60
N THR A 10 0.89 -10.26 -6.98
CA THR A 10 0.30 -11.30 -6.13
C THR A 10 1.29 -12.42 -5.84
N ALA A 11 2.05 -12.88 -6.83
CA ALA A 11 3.09 -13.89 -6.65
C ALA A 11 4.18 -13.40 -5.68
N LEU A 12 4.64 -12.15 -5.80
CA LEU A 12 5.60 -11.54 -4.88
C LEU A 12 5.09 -11.54 -3.44
N PHE A 13 3.85 -11.10 -3.21
CA PHE A 13 3.24 -11.09 -1.89
C PHE A 13 3.09 -12.50 -1.29
N VAL A 14 2.75 -13.49 -2.12
CA VAL A 14 2.68 -14.90 -1.70
C VAL A 14 4.07 -15.41 -1.32
N PHE A 15 5.11 -15.17 -2.13
CA PHE A 15 6.47 -15.60 -1.81
C PHE A 15 7.02 -14.94 -0.55
N MET A 16 6.79 -13.64 -0.39
CA MET A 16 7.19 -12.90 0.80
C MET A 16 6.51 -13.47 2.05
N THR A 17 5.19 -13.72 1.98
CA THR A 17 4.43 -14.34 3.07
C THR A 17 4.94 -15.74 3.38
N MET A 18 5.17 -16.58 2.37
CA MET A 18 5.71 -17.95 2.56
C MET A 18 7.08 -17.96 3.21
N TYR A 19 7.92 -16.95 2.98
CA TYR A 19 9.25 -16.86 3.57
C TYR A 19 9.23 -16.30 5.00
N GLU A 20 8.44 -15.26 5.25
CA GLU A 20 8.38 -14.58 6.55
C GLU A 20 7.58 -15.39 7.60
N TRP A 21 6.48 -16.03 7.18
CA TRP A 21 5.58 -16.76 8.07
C TRP A 21 6.20 -17.93 8.86
N PRO A 22 7.07 -18.79 8.27
CA PRO A 22 7.75 -19.85 9.01
C PRO A 22 8.86 -19.30 9.93
N LYS A 23 9.44 -18.14 9.63
CA LYS A 23 10.42 -17.48 10.52
C LYS A 23 9.77 -16.92 11.79
N MET A 24 8.49 -16.57 11.74
CA MET A 24 7.74 -16.10 12.91
C MET A 24 7.42 -17.27 13.86
N LYS A 25 8.14 -17.31 14.99
CA LYS A 25 7.99 -18.33 16.04
C LYS A 25 6.53 -18.43 16.49
N GLY A 26 6.02 -19.65 16.67
CA GLY A 26 4.60 -19.95 16.88
C GLY A 26 3.91 -19.25 18.07
N GLN A 27 4.67 -18.69 19.02
CA GLN A 27 4.14 -17.93 20.16
C GLN A 27 3.79 -16.47 19.82
N MET A 28 4.28 -15.91 18.71
CA MET A 28 4.06 -14.51 18.30
C MET A 28 2.76 -14.33 17.50
N ARG A 29 1.62 -14.77 18.05
CA ARG A 29 0.32 -14.70 17.36
C ARG A 29 -0.08 -13.27 16.97
N ARG A 30 0.24 -12.28 17.81
CA ARG A 30 -0.03 -10.85 17.55
C ARG A 30 0.78 -10.30 16.36
N GLU A 31 2.03 -10.71 16.23
CA GLU A 31 2.89 -10.29 15.12
C GLU A 31 2.44 -10.91 13.81
N LYS A 32 2.01 -12.18 13.82
CA LYS A 32 1.42 -12.83 12.64
C LYS A 32 0.16 -12.10 12.17
N THR A 33 -0.71 -11.68 13.08
CA THR A 33 -1.89 -10.88 12.73
C THR A 33 -1.54 -9.51 12.19
N ALA A 34 -0.56 -8.81 12.79
CA ALA A 34 -0.11 -7.51 12.30
C ALA A 34 0.52 -7.62 10.91
N PHE A 35 1.38 -8.63 10.71
CA PHE A 35 1.99 -8.92 9.42
C PHE A 35 0.93 -9.23 8.37
N ALA A 36 -0.02 -10.13 8.65
CA ALA A 36 -1.09 -10.47 7.72
C ALA A 36 -1.93 -9.24 7.35
N ALA A 37 -2.34 -8.44 8.34
CA ALA A 37 -3.12 -7.23 8.12
C ALA A 37 -2.37 -6.23 7.23
N LEU A 38 -1.12 -5.91 7.56
CA LEU A 38 -0.29 -4.99 6.78
C LEU A 38 -0.03 -5.51 5.36
N THR A 39 0.21 -6.81 5.21
CA THR A 39 0.43 -7.47 3.92
C THR A 39 -0.80 -7.38 3.03
N ILE A 40 -1.98 -7.67 3.57
CA ILE A 40 -3.26 -7.55 2.84
C ILE A 40 -3.50 -6.09 2.44
N LEU A 41 -3.24 -5.14 3.34
CA LEU A 41 -3.40 -3.71 3.08
C LEU A 41 -2.49 -3.24 1.95
N ALA A 42 -1.21 -3.62 2.00
CA ALA A 42 -0.23 -3.27 0.97
C ALA A 42 -0.53 -3.93 -0.38
N TRP A 43 -1.02 -5.18 -0.37
CA TRP A 43 -1.45 -5.88 -1.58
C TRP A 43 -2.68 -5.20 -2.21
N ALA A 44 -3.68 -4.86 -1.40
CA ALA A 44 -4.88 -4.14 -1.85
C ALA A 44 -4.51 -2.77 -2.45
N LEU A 45 -3.64 -2.01 -1.79
CA LEU A 45 -3.10 -0.74 -2.29
C LEU A 45 -2.37 -0.91 -3.62
N SER A 46 -1.57 -1.97 -3.76
CA SER A 46 -0.84 -2.26 -5.00
C SER A 46 -1.80 -2.56 -6.16
N ILE A 47 -2.85 -3.36 -5.92
CA ILE A 47 -3.88 -3.62 -6.94
C ILE A 47 -4.62 -2.33 -7.30
N LEU A 48 -4.96 -1.51 -6.31
CA LEU A 48 -5.64 -0.25 -6.51
C LEU A 48 -4.84 0.68 -7.44
N LEU A 49 -3.52 0.78 -7.22
CA LEU A 49 -2.61 1.56 -8.06
C LEU A 49 -2.52 1.04 -9.50
N ILE A 50 -2.51 -0.29 -9.68
CA ILE A 50 -2.45 -0.90 -11.02
C ILE A 50 -3.76 -0.65 -11.79
N CYS A 51 -4.90 -0.71 -11.10
CA CYS A 51 -6.20 -0.45 -11.70
C CYS A 51 -6.38 1.04 -12.01
N TYR A 52 -6.03 1.92 -11.07
CA TYR A 52 -6.20 3.37 -11.15
C TYR A 52 -4.86 4.11 -10.95
N PRO A 53 -4.01 4.16 -11.99
CA PRO A 53 -2.70 4.80 -11.90
C PRO A 53 -2.77 6.32 -11.70
N ASP A 54 -3.87 6.96 -12.14
CA ASP A 54 -4.08 8.41 -12.05
C ASP A 54 -4.75 8.84 -10.73
N MET A 55 -4.75 7.99 -9.70
CA MET A 55 -5.28 8.39 -8.39
C MET A 55 -4.50 9.56 -7.80
N PRO A 56 -5.18 10.52 -7.17
CA PRO A 56 -4.52 11.64 -6.55
C PRO A 56 -3.64 11.15 -5.39
N GLY A 57 -2.33 11.24 -5.58
CA GLY A 57 -1.34 10.84 -4.60
C GLY A 57 -1.35 11.74 -3.36
N PRO A 58 -0.72 11.33 -2.25
CA PRO A 58 -0.67 12.11 -1.00
C PRO A 58 -0.12 13.53 -1.20
N THR A 59 0.77 13.72 -2.16
CA THR A 59 1.32 15.01 -2.56
C THR A 59 0.28 15.96 -3.14
N GLN A 60 -0.79 15.47 -3.76
CA GLN A 60 -1.91 16.33 -4.22
C GLN A 60 -2.77 16.82 -3.05
N TRP A 61 -2.73 16.15 -1.89
CA TRP A 61 -3.40 16.63 -0.67
C TRP A 61 -2.67 17.83 -0.07
N ILE A 62 -1.35 17.93 -0.26
CA ILE A 62 -0.57 19.12 0.12
C ILE A 62 -1.16 20.34 -0.59
N ASN A 63 -1.43 20.23 -1.90
CA ASN A 63 -2.06 21.34 -2.63
C ASN A 63 -3.44 21.68 -2.05
N ALA A 64 -4.25 20.71 -1.63
CA ALA A 64 -5.55 21.00 -1.02
C ALA A 64 -5.43 21.76 0.33
N ILE A 65 -4.43 21.42 1.14
CA ILE A 65 -4.19 22.06 2.46
C ILE A 65 -3.51 23.42 2.32
N PHE A 66 -2.53 23.54 1.42
CA PHE A 66 -1.69 24.74 1.29
C PHE A 66 -2.25 25.79 0.34
N LYS A 67 -3.09 25.42 -0.64
CA LYS A 67 -3.76 26.39 -1.52
C LYS A 67 -4.52 27.49 -0.78
N PRO A 68 -5.33 27.22 0.27
CA PRO A 68 -5.98 28.30 1.03
C PRO A 68 -4.99 29.19 1.78
N LEU A 69 -3.88 28.65 2.29
CA LEU A 69 -2.82 29.43 2.94
C LEU A 69 -2.11 30.37 1.95
N VAL A 70 -1.81 29.89 0.74
CA VAL A 70 -1.22 30.71 -0.33
C VAL A 70 -2.17 31.84 -0.75
N THR A 71 -3.46 31.55 -0.94
CA THR A 71 -4.47 32.58 -1.28
C THR A 71 -4.64 33.63 -0.18
N PHE A 72 -4.43 33.27 1.09
CA PHE A 72 -4.42 34.23 2.20
C PHE A 72 -3.15 35.09 2.24
N LEU A 73 -2.01 34.58 1.78
CA LEU A 73 -0.72 35.28 1.81
C LEU A 73 -0.52 36.20 0.59
N GLU A 74 -1.14 35.88 -0.54
CA GLU A 74 -1.15 36.69 -1.77
C GLU A 74 -2.10 37.90 -1.70
N LYS A 75 -2.85 38.05 -0.61
CA LYS A 75 -3.81 39.13 -0.38
C LYS A 75 -3.34 40.07 0.71
#